data_AF-A0A0F9CTM4-F1
#
_entry.id   AF-A0A0F9CTM4-F1
#
_cell.length_a   1.000
_cell.length_b   1.000
_cell.length_c   1.000
_cell.angle_alpha   90.00
_cell.angle_beta   90.00
_cell.angle_gamma   90.00
#
_symmetry.space_group_name_H-M   'P 1'
#
loop_
_entity.id
_entity.type
_entity.pdbx_description
1 polymer ?
#
loop_
_entity_poly.entity_id
_entity_poly.type
_entity_poly.pdbx_seq_one_letter_code
_entity_poly.pdbx_strand_id
1 'polypeptide(L)' 'MLNPYLEKRLFTLPVQPVLVEFDANELRAVMGQLTGLDLPIIETIGKFGFAAIAPVSPSIIKKINALPGVRMVHADQQKH' A
#
# COMPACT_ATOMS: atom_id res chain seq x y z
N MET A 1 -0.29 -10.76 -0.41
CA MET A 1 0.48 -11.35 0.72
C MET A 1 1.24 -10.21 1.38
N LEU A 2 1.35 -10.17 2.71
CA LEU A 2 2.08 -9.11 3.41
C LEU A 2 3.59 -9.41 3.40
N ASN A 3 4.40 -8.36 3.25
CA ASN A 3 5.85 -8.50 3.43
C ASN A 3 6.13 -8.99 4.88
N PRO A 4 7.00 -10.00 5.09
CA PRO A 4 7.33 -10.53 6.42
C PRO A 4 7.82 -9.48 7.43
N TYR A 5 8.39 -8.37 6.94
CA TYR A 5 8.77 -7.22 7.76
C TYR A 5 7.55 -6.49 8.36
N LEU A 6 6.50 -6.30 7.55
CA LEU A 6 5.25 -5.67 7.98
C LEU A 6 4.47 -6.56 8.93
N GLU A 7 4.43 -7.88 8.68
CA GLU A 7 3.70 -8.83 9.53
C GLU A 7 4.12 -8.74 10.99
N LYS A 8 5.42 -8.53 11.24
CA LYS A 8 5.99 -8.40 12.59
C LYS A 8 5.71 -7.06 13.27
N ARG A 9 5.27 -6.03 12.53
CA ARG A 9 5.16 -4.63 12.99
C ARG A 9 3.77 -4.02 12.85
N LEU A 10 2.77 -4.82 12.46
CA LEU A 10 1.36 -4.41 12.36
C LEU A 10 0.75 -3.92 13.70
N PHE A 11 1.44 -4.03 14.82
CA PHE A 11 0.94 -3.60 16.14
C PHE A 11 1.80 -2.53 16.83
N THR A 12 2.91 -2.11 16.22
CA THR A 12 3.73 -1.02 16.75
C THR A 12 3.26 0.31 16.18
N LEU A 13 2.81 1.22 17.05
CA LEU A 13 2.87 2.66 16.76
C LEU A 13 4.33 2.97 16.38
N PRO A 14 4.59 3.51 15.19
CA PRO A 14 3.80 4.53 14.49
C PRO A 14 3.17 4.10 13.14
N VAL A 15 2.32 4.97 12.58
CA VAL A 15 1.88 4.91 11.16
C VAL A 15 3.10 4.92 10.25
N GLN A 16 3.06 4.20 9.13
CA GLN A 16 4.21 4.06 8.24
C GLN A 16 3.81 4.25 6.77
N PRO A 17 4.65 4.92 5.97
CA PRO A 17 4.42 5.01 4.54
C PRO A 17 4.50 3.62 3.93
N VAL A 18 3.69 3.37 2.89
CA VAL A 18 3.64 2.07 2.23
C VAL A 18 3.68 2.23 0.72
N LEU A 19 4.33 1.27 0.09
CA LEU A 19 4.35 1.14 -1.36
C LEU A 19 3.48 -0.06 -1.74
N VAL A 20 2.43 0.19 -2.52
CA VAL A 20 1.49 -0.84 -2.98
C VAL A 20 1.91 -1.31 -4.35
N GLU A 21 2.09 -2.62 -4.51
CA GLU A 21 2.36 -3.28 -5.77
C GLU A 21 1.08 -3.94 -6.31
N PHE A 22 0.81 -3.73 -7.59
CA PHE A 22 -0.34 -4.25 -8.31
C PHE A 22 0.02 -4.61 -9.75
N ASP A 23 -0.86 -5.31 -10.46
CA ASP A 23 -0.68 -5.54 -11.91
C ASP A 23 -0.85 -4.23 -12.69
N ALA A 24 0.12 -3.86 -13.52
CA ALA A 24 0.04 -2.62 -14.31
C ALA A 24 -1.22 -2.57 -15.21
N ASN A 25 -1.76 -3.72 -15.64
CA ASN A 25 -3.00 -3.80 -16.40
C ASN A 25 -4.25 -3.50 -15.55
N GLU A 26 -4.14 -3.59 -14.23
CA GLU A 26 -5.23 -3.36 -13.27
C GLU A 26 -5.14 -1.97 -12.60
N LEU A 27 -4.25 -1.09 -13.07
CA LEU A 27 -4.03 0.25 -12.53
C LEU A 27 -5.34 1.00 -12.26
N ARG A 28 -6.25 1.06 -13.23
CA ARG A 28 -7.51 1.79 -13.09
C ARG A 28 -8.41 1.22 -11.99
N ALA A 29 -8.45 -0.11 -11.87
CA ALA A 29 -9.26 -0.80 -10.87
C ALA A 29 -8.69 -0.62 -9.46
N VAL A 30 -7.37 -0.77 -9.30
CA VAL A 30 -6.70 -0.59 -8.01
C VAL A 30 -6.76 0.87 -7.55
N MET A 31 -6.50 1.82 -8.47
CA MET A 31 -6.58 3.25 -8.12
C MET A 31 -7.99 3.67 -7.72
N GLY A 32 -9.03 3.17 -8.39
CA GLY A 32 -10.42 3.44 -7.97
C GLY A 32 -10.77 2.90 -6.58
N GLN A 33 -10.19 1.76 -6.20
CA GLN A 33 -10.36 1.21 -4.85
C GLN A 33 -9.56 2.01 -3.80
N LEU A 34 -8.33 2.41 -4.12
CA LEU A 34 -7.49 3.22 -3.23
C LEU A 34 -8.08 4.61 -2.98
N THR A 35 -8.62 5.26 -4.01
CA THR A 35 -9.32 6.54 -3.85
C THR A 35 -10.64 6.38 -3.10
N GLY A 36 -11.35 5.25 -3.27
CA GLY A 36 -12.54 4.92 -2.48
C GLY A 36 -12.28 4.71 -0.98
N LEU A 37 -11.02 4.47 -0.60
CA LEU A 37 -10.58 4.40 0.80
C LEU A 37 -10.10 5.75 1.36
N ASP A 38 -10.21 6.83 0.59
CA ASP A 38 -9.76 8.19 0.93
C ASP A 38 -8.28 8.23 1.39
N LEU A 39 -7.43 7.47 0.69
CA LEU A 39 -6.03 7.33 1.05
C LEU A 39 -5.19 8.46 0.46
N PRO A 40 -4.22 9.00 1.22
CA PRO A 40 -3.29 10.00 0.74
C PRO A 40 -2.22 9.36 -0.17
N ILE A 41 -2.51 9.25 -1.46
CA ILE A 41 -1.58 8.74 -2.47
C ILE A 41 -0.56 9.84 -2.80
N ILE A 42 0.72 9.56 -2.58
CA ILE A 42 1.83 10.49 -2.82
C ILE A 42 2.27 10.44 -4.29
N GLU A 43 2.44 9.23 -4.81
CA GLU A 43 2.98 9.00 -6.14
C GLU A 43 2.41 7.71 -6.74
N THR A 44 2.33 7.63 -8.06
CA THR A 44 1.94 6.42 -8.77
C THR A 44 2.88 6.18 -9.95
N ILE A 45 3.55 5.03 -9.95
CA ILE A 45 4.43 4.57 -11.01
C ILE A 45 3.67 3.52 -11.82
N GLY A 46 2.68 3.98 -12.59
CA GLY A 46 1.69 3.11 -13.24
C GLY A 46 2.30 2.08 -14.19
N LYS A 47 3.39 2.41 -14.90
CA LYS A 47 4.09 1.50 -15.82
C LYS A 47 4.63 0.25 -15.14
N PHE A 48 5.00 0.35 -13.86
CA PHE A 48 5.56 -0.74 -13.08
C PHE A 48 4.58 -1.30 -12.04
N GLY A 49 3.36 -0.75 -11.97
CA GLY A 49 2.33 -1.23 -11.05
C GLY A 49 2.58 -0.85 -9.59
N PHE A 50 3.05 0.38 -9.33
CA PHE A 50 3.29 0.84 -7.96
C PHE A 50 2.52 2.11 -7.60
N ALA A 51 2.07 2.21 -6.35
CA ALA A 51 1.51 3.42 -5.76
C ALA A 51 2.08 3.64 -4.35
N ALA A 52 2.68 4.82 -4.11
CA ALA A 52 3.16 5.23 -2.81
C ALA A 52 2.03 5.91 -2.03
N ILE A 53 1.83 5.50 -0.79
CA ILE A 53 0.79 6.01 0.10
C ILE A 53 1.47 6.59 1.34
N ALA A 54 1.01 7.76 1.78
CA ALA A 54 1.51 8.41 2.98
C ALA A 54 1.31 7.54 4.22
N PRO A 55 1.88 7.91 5.38
CA PRO A 55 1.82 7.08 6.56
C PRO A 55 0.39 6.70 6.97
N VAL A 56 0.09 5.40 6.94
CA VAL A 56 -1.22 4.84 7.28
C VAL A 56 -1.13 3.89 8.46
N SER A 57 -2.26 3.67 9.13
CA SER A 57 -2.35 2.74 10.25
C SER A 57 -2.27 1.28 9.79
N PRO A 58 -1.84 0.36 10.67
CA PRO A 58 -1.81 -1.06 10.34
C PRO A 58 -3.15 -1.65 9.88
N SER A 59 -4.28 -1.14 10.38
CA SER A 59 -5.61 -1.59 9.94
C SER A 59 -5.88 -1.19 8.49
N ILE A 60 -5.43 -0.01 8.06
CA ILE A 60 -5.50 0.43 6.67
C ILE A 60 -4.58 -0.41 5.78
N ILE A 61 -3.35 -0.72 6.24
CA ILE A 61 -2.43 -1.61 5.50
C ILE A 61 -3.09 -2.97 5.23
N LYS A 62 -3.78 -3.55 6.22
CA LYS A 62 -4.53 -4.80 6.05
C LYS A 62 -5.65 -4.67 5.02
N LYS A 63 -6.38 -3.55 5.03
CA LYS A 63 -7.43 -3.29 4.02
C LYS A 63 -6.86 -3.19 2.61
N ILE A 64 -5.75 -2.46 2.44
CA ILE A 64 -5.06 -2.31 1.15
C ILE A 64 -4.59 -3.67 0.62
N ASN A 65 -3.95 -4.48 1.45
CA ASN A 65 -3.48 -5.82 1.04
C ASN A 65 -4.62 -6.80 0.70
N ALA A 66 -5.86 -6.50 1.09
CA ALA A 66 -7.03 -7.30 0.76
C ALA A 66 -7.77 -6.83 -0.51
N LEU A 67 -7.34 -5.71 -1.12
CA LEU A 67 -7.97 -5.18 -2.33
C LEU A 67 -7.69 -6.09 -3.54
N PRO A 68 -8.72 -6.42 -4.35
CA PRO A 68 -8.53 -7.05 -5.66
C PRO A 68 -7.52 -6.30 -6.53
N GLY A 69 -6.53 -7.05 -7.02
CA GLY A 69 -5.45 -6.56 -7.89
C GLY A 69 -4.21 -6.07 -7.15
N VAL A 70 -4.26 -5.94 -5.82
CA VAL A 70 -3.05 -5.72 -5.01
C VAL A 70 -2.30 -7.04 -4.86
N ARG A 71 -1.04 -7.05 -5.32
CA ARG A 71 -0.14 -8.20 -5.22
C ARG A 71 0.55 -8.23 -3.87
N MET A 72 1.12 -7.09 -3.49
CA MET A 72 1.89 -6.95 -2.27
C MET A 72 1.84 -5.52 -1.73
N VAL A 73 1.97 -5.37 -0.42
CA VAL A 73 2.21 -4.09 0.23
C VAL A 73 3.59 -4.13 0.87
N HIS A 74 4.42 -3.16 0.52
CA HIS A 74 5.77 -3.00 0.99
C HIS A 74 5.81 -1.91 2.06
N ALA A 75 6.61 -2.12 3.11
CA ALA A 75 6.95 -1.03 4.01
C ALA A 75 7.90 -0.10 3.28
N ASP A 76 7.60 1.20 3.26
CA ASP A 76 8.61 2.17 2.87
C ASP A 76 9.63 2.28 4.02
N GLN A 77 10.86 1.85 3.76
CA GLN A 77 11.93 1.74 4.74
C GLN A 77 12.72 3.04 4.93
N GLN A 78 12.18 4.21 4.54
CA GLN A 78 12.82 5.47 4.90
C GLN A 78 12.89 5.63 6.43
N LYS A 79 14.00 5.13 6.99
CA LYS A 79 14.56 5.57 8.25
C LYS A 79 15.06 6.99 8.00
N HIS A 80 14.28 7.97 8.45
CA HIS A 80 14.92 9.17 8.98
C HIS A 80 15.71 8.79 10.24
#